data_AF-A0A967L212-F1
#
_entry.id   AF-A0A967L212-F1
#
_cell.length_a   1.000
_cell.length_b   1.000
_cell.length_c   1.000
_cell.angle_alpha   90.00
_cell.angle_beta   90.00
_cell.angle_gamma   90.00
#
_symmetry.space_group_name_H-M   'P 1'
#
loop_
_entity.id
_entity.type
_entity.pdbx_description
1 polymer ?
#
loop_
_entity_poly.entity_id
_entity_poly.type
_entity_poly.pdbx_seq_one_letter_code
_entity_poly.pdbx_strand_id
1 'polypeptide(L)'
;EFYGEDDLATILTRSAQIMRVALAPDGAAEIARRSRGTPRIANRLLRRVRDFAEVEADGEITAEVARRALQMLEVDDAGFDM
;
A
#
# COMPACT_ATOMS: atom_id res chain seq x y z
N GLU A 1 0.02 10.29 18.37
CA GLU A 1 -0.18 11.08 17.14
C GLU A 1 -0.28 10.13 15.96
N PHE A 2 -1.24 10.36 15.07
CA PHE A 2 -1.35 9.61 13.81
C PHE A 2 -0.46 10.26 12.75
N TYR A 3 0.12 9.46 11.87
CA TYR A 3 0.90 9.96 10.73
C TYR A 3 -0.05 10.50 9.65
N GLY A 4 0.37 11.57 8.96
CA GLY A 4 -0.32 12.03 7.77
C GLY A 4 -0.16 11.05 6.60
N GLU A 5 -1.01 11.18 5.58
CA GLU A 5 -0.91 10.36 4.37
C GLU A 5 0.45 10.52 3.68
N ASP A 6 0.99 11.74 3.61
CA ASP A 6 2.30 12.03 3.00
C ASP A 6 3.46 11.38 3.77
N ASP A 7 3.39 11.38 5.10
CA ASP A 7 4.40 10.71 5.92
C ASP A 7 4.34 9.19 5.71
N LEU A 8 3.12 8.62 5.66
CA LEU A 8 2.91 7.22 5.38
C LEU A 8 3.37 6.84 3.97
N ALA A 9 3.11 7.68 2.97
CA ALA A 9 3.60 7.49 1.60
C ALA A 9 5.14 7.46 1.58
N THR A 10 5.79 8.38 2.30
CA THR A 10 7.26 8.39 2.44
C THR A 10 7.78 7.12 3.10
N ILE A 11 7.11 6.63 4.15
CA ILE A 11 7.45 5.36 4.81
C ILE A 11 7.29 4.19 3.83
N LEU A 12 6.18 4.15 3.09
CA LEU A 12 5.88 3.12 2.10
C LEU A 12 6.92 3.09 0.98
N THR A 13 7.31 4.24 0.43
CA THR A 13 8.36 4.34 -0.60
C THR A 13 9.69 3.78 -0.10
N ARG A 14 10.10 4.10 1.14
CA ARG A 14 11.32 3.54 1.73
C ARG A 14 11.23 2.03 1.93
N SER A 15 10.10 1.55 2.44
CA SER A 15 9.86 0.11 2.62
C SER A 15 9.86 -0.64 1.29
N ALA A 16 9.27 -0.07 0.25
CA ALA A 16 9.27 -0.64 -1.10
C ALA A 16 10.69 -0.81 -1.65
N GLN A 17 11.57 0.18 -1.44
CA GLN A 17 12.99 0.08 -1.80
C GLN A 17 13.71 -1.04 -1.06
N ILE A 18 13.48 -1.19 0.25
CA ILE A 18 14.04 -2.29 1.06
C ILE A 18 13.56 -3.65 0.53
N MET A 19 12.31 -3.72 0.10
CA MET A 19 11.67 -4.93 -0.43
C MET A 19 11.95 -5.18 -1.91
N ARG A 20 12.64 -4.25 -2.59
CA ARG A 20 12.94 -4.26 -4.03
C ARG A 20 11.70 -4.40 -4.92
N VAL A 21 10.61 -3.74 -4.54
CA VAL A 21 9.38 -3.65 -5.35
C VAL A 21 9.26 -2.25 -5.95
N ALA A 22 8.78 -2.16 -7.20
CA ALA A 22 8.45 -0.89 -7.81
C ALA A 22 7.14 -0.37 -7.21
N LEU A 23 7.19 0.81 -6.58
CA LEU A 23 6.03 1.47 -5.99
C LEU A 23 5.92 2.88 -6.57
N ALA A 24 4.87 3.11 -7.36
CA ALA A 24 4.56 4.42 -7.90
C ALA A 24 4.00 5.35 -6.81
N PRO A 25 4.17 6.68 -6.92
CA PRO A 25 3.70 7.64 -5.91
C PRO A 25 2.20 7.56 -5.64
N ASP A 26 1.40 7.30 -6.67
CA ASP A 26 -0.04 7.14 -6.59
C ASP A 26 -0.46 5.84 -5.87
N GLY A 27 0.28 4.74 -6.10
CA GLY A 27 0.14 3.48 -5.37
C GLY A 27 0.49 3.63 -3.88
N ALA A 28 1.55 4.37 -3.57
CA ALA A 28 1.92 4.67 -2.18
C ALA A 28 0.81 5.47 -1.47
N ALA A 29 0.24 6.48 -2.15
CA ALA A 29 -0.86 7.28 -1.62
C ALA A 29 -2.13 6.45 -1.39
N GLU A 30 -2.46 5.52 -2.29
CA GLU A 30 -3.62 4.63 -2.13
C GLU A 30 -3.48 3.72 -0.90
N ILE A 31 -2.30 3.13 -0.70
CA ILE A 31 -2.03 2.31 0.49
C ILE A 31 -2.06 3.18 1.76
N ALA A 32 -1.45 4.37 1.72
CA ALA A 32 -1.39 5.29 2.85
C ALA A 32 -2.78 5.68 3.35
N ARG A 33 -3.70 6.03 2.44
CA ARG A 33 -5.10 6.35 2.77
C ARG A 33 -5.78 5.24 3.57
N ARG A 34 -5.63 3.99 3.16
CA ARG A 34 -6.24 2.82 3.84
C ARG A 34 -5.51 2.37 5.10
N SER A 35 -4.40 3.02 5.45
CA SER A 35 -3.58 2.65 6.59
C SER A 35 -4.04 3.27 7.91
N ARG A 36 -5.03 4.18 7.88
CA ARG A 36 -5.58 4.89 9.05
C ARG A 36 -4.50 5.53 9.93
N GLY A 37 -3.56 6.25 9.30
CA GLY A 37 -2.50 6.96 10.02
C GLY A 37 -1.50 6.07 10.77
N THR A 38 -1.49 4.75 10.53
CA THR A 38 -0.70 3.78 11.30
C THR A 38 0.41 3.15 10.43
N PRO A 39 1.70 3.47 10.67
CA PRO A 39 2.81 2.92 9.88
C PRO A 39 2.89 1.39 9.84
N ARG A 40 2.47 0.71 10.93
CA ARG A 40 2.43 -0.75 10.99
C ARG A 40 1.38 -1.34 10.04
N ILE A 41 0.23 -0.69 9.90
CA ILE A 41 -0.83 -1.11 8.97
C ILE A 41 -0.36 -0.86 7.54
N ALA A 42 0.20 0.33 7.26
CA ALA A 42 0.76 0.66 5.94
C ALA A 42 1.75 -0.40 5.44
N ASN A 43 2.72 -0.78 6.27
CA ASN A 43 3.70 -1.82 5.92
C ASN A 43 3.11 -3.23 5.83
N ARG A 44 1.99 -3.52 6.49
CA ARG A 44 1.26 -4.78 6.30
C ARG A 44 0.55 -4.79 4.95
N LEU A 45 -0.12 -3.71 4.60
CA LEU A 45 -0.82 -3.57 3.32
C LEU A 45 0.17 -3.63 2.15
N LEU A 46 1.29 -2.90 2.21
CA LEU A 46 2.33 -2.93 1.18
C LEU A 46 2.82 -4.35 0.87
N ARG A 47 3.03 -5.17 1.90
CA ARG A 47 3.42 -6.58 1.73
C ARG A 47 2.38 -7.37 0.93
N ARG A 48 1.11 -7.26 1.32
CA ARG A 48 0.02 -7.98 0.63
C ARG A 48 -0.18 -7.47 -0.80
N VAL A 49 -0.09 -6.16 -1.02
CA VAL A 49 -0.22 -5.54 -2.34
C VAL A 49 0.94 -5.93 -3.25
N ARG A 50 2.17 -6.00 -2.73
CA ARG A 50 3.31 -6.55 -3.48
C ARG A 50 3.05 -7.98 -3.90
N ASP A 51 2.63 -8.84 -2.97
CA ASP A 51 2.41 -10.25 -3.28
C ASP A 51 1.36 -10.42 -4.40
N PHE A 52 0.37 -9.53 -4.47
CA PHE A 52 -0.56 -9.43 -5.58
C PHE A 52 0.10 -8.92 -6.88
N ALA A 53 0.87 -7.84 -6.82
CA ALA A 53 1.50 -7.22 -7.99
C ALA A 53 2.54 -8.13 -8.67
N GLU A 54 3.24 -8.97 -7.91
CA GLU A 54 4.17 -9.98 -8.44
C GLU A 54 3.47 -11.04 -9.31
N VAL A 55 2.19 -11.31 -9.06
CA VAL A 55 1.40 -12.31 -9.80
C VAL A 55 0.62 -11.67 -10.94
N GLU A 56 0.07 -10.47 -10.72
CA GLU A 56 -0.97 -9.89 -11.58
C GLU A 56 -0.56 -8.60 -12.31
N ALA A 57 0.61 -8.00 -12.00
CA ALA A 57 0.94 -6.64 -12.46
C ALA A 57 2.45 -6.39 -12.71
N ASP A 58 3.19 -7.40 -13.17
CA ASP A 58 4.63 -7.29 -13.53
C ASP A 58 5.53 -6.63 -12.46
N GLY A 59 5.13 -6.72 -11.18
CA GLY A 59 5.90 -6.21 -10.03
C GLY A 59 5.84 -4.69 -9.80
N GLU A 60 5.00 -3.94 -10.51
CA GLU A 60 4.79 -2.50 -10.28
C GLU A 60 3.47 -2.21 -9.55
N ILE A 61 3.57 -1.50 -8.42
CA ILE A 61 2.43 -1.08 -7.61
C ILE A 61 2.02 0.35 -7.99
N THR A 62 1.02 0.47 -8.85
CA THR A 62 0.31 1.73 -9.17
C THR A 62 -0.94 1.92 -8.32
N ALA A 63 -1.64 3.05 -8.43
CA ALA A 63 -2.92 3.23 -7.74
C ALA A 63 -3.98 2.18 -8.16
N GLU A 64 -4.01 1.77 -9.42
CA GLU A 64 -4.94 0.75 -9.90
C GLU A 64 -4.63 -0.62 -9.29
N VAL A 65 -3.36 -1.02 -9.31
CA VAL A 65 -2.90 -2.29 -8.73
C VAL A 65 -3.16 -2.33 -7.24
N ALA A 66 -2.81 -1.25 -6.53
CA ALA A 66 -3.07 -1.11 -5.10
C ALA A 66 -4.56 -1.21 -4.78
N ARG A 67 -5.43 -0.52 -5.55
CA ARG A 67 -6.88 -0.57 -5.36
C ARG A 67 -7.43 -1.98 -5.57
N ARG A 68 -7.06 -2.65 -6.67
CA ARG A 68 -7.52 -4.02 -6.97
C ARG A 68 -7.07 -5.00 -5.89
N ALA A 69 -5.81 -4.92 -5.47
CA ALA A 69 -5.28 -5.72 -4.38
C ALA A 69 -6.07 -5.47 -3.09
N LEU A 70 -6.24 -4.22 -2.67
CA LEU A 70 -6.91 -3.87 -1.40
C LEU A 70 -8.39 -4.27 -1.40
N GLN A 71 -9.08 -4.18 -2.55
CA GLN A 71 -10.44 -4.70 -2.71
C GLN A 71 -10.51 -6.23 -2.54
N MET A 72 -9.58 -6.97 -3.16
CA MET A 72 -9.52 -8.44 -2.99
C MET A 72 -9.18 -8.86 -1.56
N LEU A 73 -8.49 -7.99 -0.82
CA LEU A 73 -8.13 -8.21 0.57
C LEU A 73 -9.24 -7.79 1.55
N GLU A 74 -10.41 -7.40 1.02
CA GLU A 74 -11.57 -6.90 1.79
C GLU A 74 -11.21 -5.72 2.69
N VAL A 75 -10.21 -4.93 2.28
CA VAL A 75 -9.81 -3.69 2.93
C VAL A 75 -10.62 -2.57 2.32
N ASP A 76 -11.65 -2.14 3.03
CA ASP A 76 -12.46 -1.00 2.59
C ASP A 76 -11.62 0.30 2.53
N ASP A 77 -12.17 1.34 1.92
CA ASP A 77 -11.49 2.63 1.79
C ASP A 77 -11.19 3.28 3.16
N ALA A 78 -11.87 2.83 4.22
CA ALA A 78 -11.62 3.23 5.60
C ALA A 78 -10.55 2.38 6.31
N GLY A 79 -10.01 1.33 5.68
CA GLY A 79 -8.94 0.48 6.20
C GLY A 79 -9.38 -0.63 7.16
N PHE A 80 -10.68 -0.95 7.24
CA PHE A 80 -11.15 -2.14 7.95
C PHE A 80 -10.99 -3.38 7.08
N ASP A 81 -10.34 -4.43 7.61
CA ASP A 81 -10.47 -5.80 7.06
C ASP A 81 -11.85 -6.30 7.52
N MET A 82 -12.74 -6.67 6.59
CA MET A 82 -14.01 -7.34 6.94
C MET A 82 -13.79 -8.81 7.29
#